data_AF-A0A5K0VLV8-F1
#
_entry.id   AF-A0A5K0VLV8-F1
#
_cell.length_a   1.000
_cell.length_b   1.000
_cell.length_c   1.000
_cell.angle_alpha   90.00
_cell.angle_beta   90.00
_cell.angle_gamma   90.00
#
_symmetry.space_group_name_H-M   'P 1'
#
loop_
_entity.id
_entity.type
_entity.pdbx_description
1 polymer ?
#
loop_
_entity_poly.entity_id
_entity_poly.type
_entity_poly.pdbx_seq_one_letter_code
_entity_poly.pdbx_strand_id
1 'polypeptide(L)' 'VRKVDMLEGVTVIRSEKVKDELVLDGNDVELVSRSAALINQ' A
#
# COMPACT_ATOMS: atom_id res chain seq x y z
N VAL A 1 -11.25 -0.18 13.52
CA VAL A 1 -10.02 0.03 12.72
C VAL A 1 -9.82 -1.19 11.86
N ARG A 2 -9.92 -1.05 10.52
CA ARG A 2 -9.69 -2.16 9.58
C ARG A 2 -8.18 -2.35 9.45
N LYS A 3 -7.70 -3.58 9.56
CA LYS A 3 -6.29 -3.94 9.34
C LYS A 3 -6.23 -4.74 8.05
N VAL A 4 -5.32 -4.35 7.16
CA VAL A 4 -5.05 -5.06 5.91
C VAL A 4 -3.59 -5.47 5.97
N ASP A 5 -3.34 -6.77 5.87
CA ASP A 5 -1.99 -7.30 5.81
C ASP A 5 -1.49 -7.19 4.36
N MET A 6 -0.35 -6.52 4.19
CA MET A 6 0.27 -6.33 2.88
C MET A 6 1.02 -7.59 2.45
N LEU A 7 1.12 -7.81 1.14
CA LEU A 7 1.87 -8.93 0.59
C LEU A 7 3.39 -8.71 0.76
N GLU A 8 4.15 -9.80 0.84
CA GLU A 8 5.60 -9.74 1.02
C GLU A 8 6.27 -8.97 -0.14
N GLY A 9 7.15 -8.02 0.22
CA GLY A 9 7.86 -7.18 -0.74
C GLY A 9 7.16 -5.86 -1.10
N VAL A 10 6.00 -5.57 -0.50
CA VAL A 10 5.31 -4.27 -0.63
C VAL A 10 5.47 -3.47 0.66
N THR A 11 6.07 -2.29 0.57
CA THR A 11 6.24 -1.33 1.65
C THR A 11 5.20 -0.23 1.52
N VAL A 12 4.48 0.06 2.61
CA VAL A 12 3.52 1.16 2.68
C VAL A 12 4.11 2.29 3.51
N ILE A 13 4.24 3.47 2.91
CA ILE A 13 4.78 4.66 3.55
C ILE A 13 3.71 5.74 3.53
N ARG A 14 3.52 6.45 4.63
CA ARG A 14 2.66 7.63 4.65
C ARG A 14 3.43 8.82 4.11
N SER A 15 2.87 9.53 3.14
CA SER A 15 3.49 10.74 2.58
C SER A 15 3.53 11.85 3.64
N GLU A 16 4.70 12.47 3.82
CA GLU A 16 4.84 13.63 4.73
C GLU A 16 4.36 14.92 4.09
N LYS A 17 4.31 14.97 2.75
CA LYS A 17 4.01 16.19 1.97
C LYS A 17 2.52 16.37 1.74
N VAL A 18 1.77 15.29 1.63
CA VAL A 18 0.34 15.31 1.32
C VAL A 18 -0.42 14.60 2.42
N LYS A 19 -1.38 15.30 3.00
CA LYS A 19 -2.22 14.75 4.06
C LYS A 19 -3.10 13.65 3.47
N ASP A 20 -3.14 12.51 4.15
CA ASP A 20 -3.95 11.34 3.82
C ASP A 20 -3.54 10.62 2.52
N GLU A 21 -2.29 10.79 2.10
CA GLU A 21 -1.66 10.03 1.01
C GLU A 21 -0.84 8.84 1.54
N LEU A 22 -1.03 7.69 0.89
CA LEU A 22 -0.29 6.45 1.13
C LEU A 22 0.49 6.09 -0.14
N VAL A 23 1.80 5.89 0.01
CA VAL A 23 2.70 5.47 -1.05
C VAL A 23 2.96 3.98 -0.89
N LEU A 24 2.70 3.21 -1.95
CA LEU A 24 3.02 1.78 -2.02
C LEU A 24 4.25 1.61 -2.90
N ASP A 25 5.33 1.09 -2.33
CA ASP A 25 6.58 0.78 -3.03
C ASP A 25 6.81 -0.74 -2.98
N GLY A 26 7.21 -1.34 -4.10
CA GLY A 26 7.47 -2.77 -4.17
C GLY A 26 8.11 -3.16 -5.48
N ASN A 27 8.84 -4.27 -5.46
CA ASN A 27 9.58 -4.76 -6.63
C ASN A 27 8.68 -5.36 -7.73
N ASP A 28 7.48 -5.84 -7.36
CA ASP A 28 6.56 -6.50 -8.28
C ASP A 28 5.23 -5.75 -8.38
N VAL A 29 4.89 -5.30 -9.60
CA VAL A 29 3.72 -4.45 -9.86
C VAL A 29 2.40 -5.15 -9.59
N GLU A 30 2.33 -6.47 -9.80
CA GLU A 30 1.09 -7.23 -9.59
C GLU A 30 0.77 -7.33 -8.09
N LEU A 31 1.80 -7.55 -7.27
CA LEU A 31 1.68 -7.61 -5.81
C LEU A 31 1.32 -6.25 -5.23
N VAL A 32 1.94 -5.18 -5.73
CA VAL A 32 1.63 -3.79 -5.34
C VAL A 32 0.18 -3.45 -5.71
N SER A 33 -0.26 -3.77 -6.93
CA SER A 33 -1.62 -3.52 -7.41
C SER A 33 -2.68 -4.25 -6.58
N ARG A 34 -2.44 -5.53 -6.29
CA ARG A 34 -3.34 -6.34 -5.46
C ARG A 34 -3.42 -5.81 -4.02
N SER A 35 -2.31 -5.37 -3.47
CA SER A 35 -2.25 -4.76 -2.13
C SER A 35 -3.01 -3.43 -2.09
N ALA A 36 -2.87 -2.59 -3.12
CA ALA A 36 -3.64 -1.35 -3.25
C ALA A 36 -5.16 -1.62 -3.33
N ALA A 37 -5.57 -2.66 -4.06
CA ALA A 37 -6.97 -3.06 -4.18
C ALA A 37 -7.57 -3.49 -2.83
N LEU A 38 -6.78 -4.16 -1.97
CA LEU A 38 -7.21 -4.57 -0.64
C LEU A 38 -7.42 -3.38 0.31
N ILE A 39 -6.67 -2.28 0.13
CA ILE A 39 -6.84 -1.05 0.91
C ILE A 39 -8.14 -0.31 0.53
N ASN A 40 -8.49 -0.32 -0.76
CA ASN A 40 -9.64 0.41 -1.28
C ASN A 40 -10.98 -0.36 -1.22
N GLN A 41 -10.95 -1.61 -0.73
CA GLN A 41 -12.16 -2.37 -0.41
C GLN A 41 -12.72 -1.91 0.94
#